data_AF-A0A9D6HQS3-F1
#
_entry.id   AF-A0A9D6HQS3-F1
#
_cell.length_a   1.000
_cell.length_b   1.000
_cell.length_c   1.000
_cell.angle_alpha   90.00
_cell.angle_beta   90.00
_cell.angle_gamma   90.00
#
_symmetry.space_group_name_H-M   'P 1'
#
loop_
_entity.id
_entity.type
_entity.pdbx_description
1 polymer ?
#
loop_
_entity_poly.entity_id
_entity_poly.type
_entity_poly.pdbx_seq_one_letter_code
_entity_poly.pdbx_strand_id
1 'polypeptide(L)'
;AFDLDFGRVGGLICFEHHMTLLRAALALRGEELHVAVWPGWWSMDGHLGAKRPEPGSRRCDVEPAVKAHAIENSVFVVSSSWYLPPAEIPAELGDVMQYNLAVGGSCIVNPSGLFTREPVFEQEAIVWAEVDQAERRLAKAYFDSVGHYARWDLLQLVIREEGWEPTRPPEPSPARLREAAERYEVRLDRLEALAHEIARKLESR
;
A
#
# COMPACT_ATOMS: atom_id res chain seq x y z
N ALA A 1 -5.51 -2.97 7.48
CA ALA A 1 -6.57 -3.88 6.99
C ALA A 1 -7.70 -3.89 8.01
N PHE A 2 -8.93 -4.00 7.53
CA PHE A 2 -10.16 -3.97 8.30
C PHE A 2 -10.84 -5.34 8.22
N ASP A 3 -11.33 -5.84 9.34
CA ASP A 3 -12.13 -7.06 9.38
C ASP A 3 -13.57 -6.74 8.99
N LEU A 4 -14.04 -7.31 7.87
CA LEU A 4 -15.42 -7.24 7.41
C LEU A 4 -16.04 -8.63 7.44
N ASP A 5 -17.36 -8.72 7.31
CA ASP A 5 -18.13 -9.97 7.32
C ASP A 5 -17.76 -10.93 6.18
N PHE A 6 -17.20 -10.42 5.09
CA PHE A 6 -16.75 -11.20 3.93
C PHE A 6 -15.22 -11.40 3.85
N GLY A 7 -14.44 -10.87 4.79
CA GLY A 7 -12.99 -11.07 4.86
C GLY A 7 -12.21 -9.85 5.31
N ARG A 8 -10.89 -10.02 5.42
CA ARG A 8 -9.99 -8.93 5.81
C ARG A 8 -9.54 -8.09 4.62
N VAL A 9 -9.97 -6.83 4.60
CA VAL A 9 -9.75 -5.89 3.49
C VAL A 9 -8.64 -4.90 3.81
N GLY A 10 -7.63 -4.81 2.95
CA GLY A 10 -6.68 -3.70 2.94
C GLY A 10 -6.81 -2.89 1.67
N GLY A 11 -6.02 -1.82 1.59
CA GLY A 11 -6.03 -0.96 0.42
C GLY A 11 -4.89 0.04 0.45
N LEU A 12 -4.52 0.49 -0.75
CA LEU A 12 -3.48 1.48 -0.98
C LEU A 12 -3.94 2.45 -2.07
N ILE A 13 -3.31 3.62 -2.10
CA ILE A 13 -3.65 4.71 -3.00
C ILE A 13 -2.50 4.96 -3.96
N CYS A 14 -2.76 4.81 -5.25
CA CYS A 14 -1.87 5.20 -6.35
C CYS A 14 -0.44 4.65 -6.16
N PHE A 15 0.56 5.51 -6.01
CA PHE A 15 1.96 5.08 -5.92
C PHE A 15 2.32 4.28 -4.65
N GLU A 16 1.44 4.22 -3.65
CA GLU A 16 1.64 3.34 -2.49
C GLU A 16 1.77 1.86 -2.89
N HIS A 17 1.19 1.44 -4.02
CA HIS A 17 1.33 0.08 -4.56
C HIS A 17 2.75 -0.26 -5.03
N HIS A 18 3.65 0.73 -5.12
CA HIS A 18 5.07 0.51 -5.41
C HIS A 18 5.93 0.55 -4.15
N MET A 19 5.34 0.81 -2.97
CA MET A 19 6.05 0.84 -1.71
C MET A 19 6.10 -0.56 -1.08
N THR A 20 7.21 -1.26 -1.28
CA THR A 20 7.41 -2.65 -0.82
C THR A 20 7.00 -2.88 0.64
N LEU A 21 7.41 -1.99 1.54
CA LEU A 21 7.15 -2.14 2.98
C LEU A 21 5.66 -2.01 3.34
N LEU A 22 4.88 -1.20 2.61
CA LEU A 22 3.44 -1.09 2.85
C LEU A 22 2.71 -2.36 2.43
N ARG A 23 3.05 -2.92 1.27
CA ARG A 23 2.49 -4.19 0.80
C ARG A 23 2.83 -5.34 1.74
N ALA A 24 4.08 -5.42 2.18
CA ALA A 24 4.52 -6.41 3.16
C ALA A 24 3.81 -6.26 4.51
N ALA A 25 3.58 -5.02 4.97
CA ALA A 25 2.81 -4.75 6.18
C ALA A 25 1.36 -5.24 6.05
N LEU A 26 0.71 -5.05 4.89
CA LEU A 26 -0.63 -5.57 4.63
C LEU A 26 -0.68 -7.11 4.62
N ALA A 27 0.32 -7.76 4.03
CA ALA A 27 0.47 -9.21 4.05
C ALA A 27 0.58 -9.75 5.50
N LEU A 28 1.43 -9.14 6.32
CA LEU A 28 1.59 -9.48 7.74
C LEU A 28 0.32 -9.24 8.56
N ARG A 29 -0.46 -8.23 8.18
CA ARG A 29 -1.78 -7.96 8.78
C ARG A 29 -2.84 -8.98 8.34
N GLY A 30 -2.52 -9.93 7.47
CA GLY A 30 -3.39 -11.02 7.05
C GLY A 30 -4.40 -10.63 5.98
N GLU A 31 -4.08 -9.64 5.13
CA GLU A 31 -4.95 -9.22 4.03
C GLU A 31 -5.45 -10.42 3.18
N GLU A 32 -6.72 -10.35 2.78
CA GLU A 32 -7.39 -11.35 1.94
C GLU A 32 -7.91 -10.74 0.64
N LEU A 33 -8.38 -9.49 0.74
CA LEU A 33 -8.89 -8.67 -0.36
C LEU A 33 -8.17 -7.32 -0.32
N HIS A 34 -7.71 -6.87 -1.48
CA HIS A 34 -7.00 -5.61 -1.61
C HIS A 34 -7.78 -4.64 -2.50
N VAL A 35 -8.02 -3.44 -2.01
CA VAL A 35 -8.60 -2.34 -2.80
C VAL A 35 -7.47 -1.46 -3.32
N ALA A 36 -7.31 -1.43 -4.64
CA ALA A 36 -6.32 -0.61 -5.31
C ALA A 36 -6.99 0.59 -5.97
N VAL A 37 -6.65 1.82 -5.55
CA VAL A 37 -7.25 3.04 -6.10
C VAL A 37 -6.24 3.79 -6.97
N TRP A 38 -6.65 4.13 -8.19
CA TRP A 38 -5.79 4.78 -9.18
C TRP A 38 -6.46 6.01 -9.80
N PRO A 39 -5.68 7.04 -10.19
CA PRO A 39 -6.21 8.20 -10.88
C PRO A 39 -6.67 7.89 -12.32
N GLY A 40 -6.37 6.69 -12.83
CA GLY A 40 -6.66 6.27 -14.20
C GLY A 40 -5.56 5.38 -14.77
N TRP A 41 -5.43 5.35 -16.10
CA TRP A 41 -4.43 4.58 -16.84
C TRP A 41 -3.58 5.49 -17.71
N TRP A 42 -2.32 5.13 -17.93
CA TRP A 42 -1.39 5.98 -18.68
C TRP A 42 -0.32 5.19 -19.41
N SER A 43 0.32 5.86 -20.36
CA SER A 43 1.61 5.50 -20.91
C SER A 43 2.73 6.28 -20.25
N MET A 44 3.94 5.74 -20.24
CA MET A 44 5.14 6.46 -19.82
C MET A 44 6.20 6.40 -20.92
N ASP A 45 6.64 7.58 -21.38
CA ASP A 45 7.68 7.71 -22.40
C ASP A 45 8.96 8.33 -21.83
N GLY A 46 9.93 7.50 -21.51
CA GLY A 46 11.29 7.89 -21.08
C GLY A 46 11.40 8.52 -19.69
N HIS A 47 10.45 9.35 -19.26
CA HIS A 47 10.45 10.04 -17.96
C HIS A 47 9.07 10.09 -17.29
N LEU A 48 9.04 10.16 -15.95
CA LEU A 48 7.81 10.17 -15.13
C LEU A 48 6.86 11.34 -15.43
N GLY A 49 7.37 12.45 -15.96
CA GLY A 49 6.59 13.63 -16.36
C GLY A 49 5.96 13.53 -17.75
N ALA A 50 6.29 12.50 -18.55
CA ALA A 50 5.75 12.27 -19.89
C ALA A 50 4.58 11.26 -19.85
N LYS A 51 3.79 11.29 -18.78
CA LYS A 51 2.57 10.48 -18.73
C LYS A 51 1.56 10.99 -19.74
N ARG A 52 0.95 10.07 -20.48
CA ARG A 52 -0.11 10.37 -21.44
C ARG A 52 -1.29 9.42 -21.22
N PRO A 53 -2.54 9.87 -21.39
CA PRO A 53 -3.67 8.95 -21.44
C PRO A 53 -3.51 8.01 -22.64
N GLU A 54 -3.45 6.71 -22.36
CA GLU A 54 -3.38 5.67 -23.41
C GLU A 54 -4.04 4.40 -22.85
N PRO A 55 -5.33 4.16 -23.14
CA PRO A 55 -6.04 2.93 -22.79
C PRO A 55 -5.26 1.67 -23.17
N GLY A 56 -5.16 0.71 -22.25
CA GLY A 56 -4.49 -0.57 -22.51
C GLY A 56 -2.98 -0.48 -22.77
N SER A 57 -2.35 0.66 -22.48
CA SER A 57 -0.91 0.80 -22.68
C SER A 57 -0.12 -0.19 -21.84
N ARG A 58 0.78 -0.94 -22.49
CA ARG A 58 1.73 -1.86 -21.83
C ARG A 58 2.88 -1.14 -21.12
N ARG A 59 2.96 0.18 -21.29
CA ARG A 59 3.89 1.07 -20.57
C ARG A 59 3.28 1.65 -19.30
N CYS A 60 2.08 1.21 -18.93
CA CYS A 60 1.48 1.53 -17.65
C CYS A 60 2.02 0.64 -16.55
N ASP A 61 2.37 1.23 -15.43
CA ASP A 61 2.82 0.56 -14.22
C ASP A 61 1.66 0.07 -13.33
N VAL A 62 0.41 0.44 -13.63
CA VAL A 62 -0.79 -0.04 -12.90
C VAL A 62 -0.95 -1.55 -13.04
N GLU A 63 -0.90 -2.11 -14.25
CA GLU A 63 -1.02 -3.56 -14.48
C GLU A 63 0.02 -4.37 -13.70
N PRO A 64 1.34 -4.11 -13.82
CA PRO A 64 2.32 -4.85 -13.03
C PRO A 64 2.15 -4.62 -11.52
N ALA A 65 1.71 -3.44 -11.07
CA ALA A 65 1.48 -3.18 -9.65
C ALA A 65 0.36 -4.05 -9.07
N VAL A 66 -0.82 -4.08 -9.71
CA VAL A 66 -1.96 -4.88 -9.22
C VAL A 66 -1.67 -6.37 -9.29
N LYS A 67 -0.99 -6.83 -10.35
CA LYS A 67 -0.60 -8.24 -10.49
C LYS A 67 0.47 -8.64 -9.47
N ALA A 68 1.48 -7.79 -9.26
CA ALA A 68 2.51 -8.05 -8.27
C ALA A 68 1.93 -8.12 -6.85
N HIS A 69 1.04 -7.20 -6.48
CA HIS A 69 0.39 -7.22 -5.17
C HIS A 69 -0.45 -8.49 -4.97
N ALA A 70 -1.21 -8.89 -6.00
CA ALA A 70 -2.03 -10.10 -5.95
C ALA A 70 -1.19 -11.37 -5.71
N ILE A 71 -0.08 -11.52 -6.46
CA ILE A 71 0.83 -12.67 -6.34
C ILE A 71 1.58 -12.65 -5.01
N GLU A 72 2.23 -11.54 -4.68
CA GLU A 72 3.12 -11.43 -3.51
C GLU A 72 2.39 -11.66 -2.20
N ASN A 73 1.15 -11.17 -2.10
CA ASN A 73 0.33 -11.30 -0.90
C ASN A 73 -0.64 -12.48 -0.98
N SER A 74 -0.77 -13.12 -2.15
CA SER A 74 -1.77 -14.16 -2.44
C SER A 74 -3.19 -13.70 -2.10
N VAL A 75 -3.60 -12.58 -2.68
CA VAL A 75 -4.90 -11.93 -2.43
C VAL A 75 -5.60 -11.60 -3.74
N PHE A 76 -6.92 -11.43 -3.66
CA PHE A 76 -7.66 -10.81 -4.76
C PHE A 76 -7.45 -9.30 -4.72
N VAL A 77 -7.18 -8.68 -5.87
CA VAL A 77 -7.04 -7.23 -6.01
C VAL A 77 -8.24 -6.70 -6.79
N VAL A 78 -9.00 -5.81 -6.17
CA VAL A 78 -10.08 -5.03 -6.78
C VAL A 78 -9.51 -3.66 -7.09
N SER A 79 -9.26 -3.39 -8.38
CA SER A 79 -8.66 -2.16 -8.84
C SER A 79 -9.72 -1.22 -9.39
N SER A 80 -9.77 0.00 -8.85
CA SER A 80 -10.65 1.07 -9.28
C SER A 80 -9.84 2.22 -9.85
N SER A 81 -10.09 2.54 -11.12
CA SER A 81 -9.45 3.63 -11.83
C SER A 81 -10.50 4.64 -12.31
N TRP A 82 -10.22 5.92 -12.13
CA TRP A 82 -11.16 6.97 -12.51
C TRP A 82 -11.32 7.05 -14.04
N TYR A 83 -12.55 7.31 -14.49
CA TYR A 83 -12.89 7.69 -15.86
C TYR A 83 -13.59 9.05 -15.84
N LEU A 84 -13.06 10.01 -16.62
CA LEU A 84 -13.66 11.32 -16.85
C LEU A 84 -13.71 11.55 -18.37
N PRO A 85 -14.90 11.52 -18.99
CA PRO A 85 -15.04 11.78 -20.42
C PRO A 85 -14.46 13.15 -20.79
N PRO A 86 -13.69 13.26 -21.90
CA PRO A 86 -13.16 14.55 -22.33
C PRO A 86 -14.23 15.63 -22.54
N ALA A 87 -15.43 15.23 -22.95
CA ALA A 87 -16.58 16.12 -23.14
C ALA A 87 -17.11 16.74 -21.84
N GLU A 88 -16.79 16.15 -20.68
CA GLU A 88 -17.20 16.65 -19.36
C GLU A 88 -16.16 17.58 -18.73
N ILE A 89 -14.98 17.71 -19.34
CA ILE A 89 -13.97 18.67 -18.90
C ILE A 89 -14.43 20.08 -19.29
N PRO A 90 -14.59 21.01 -18.33
CA PRO A 90 -14.90 22.40 -18.65
C PRO A 90 -13.88 22.98 -19.63
N ALA A 91 -14.35 23.71 -20.64
CA ALA A 91 -13.50 24.22 -21.71
C ALA A 91 -12.34 25.09 -21.17
N GLU A 92 -12.58 25.82 -20.09
CA GLU A 92 -11.59 26.67 -19.40
C GLU A 92 -10.45 25.86 -18.76
N LEU A 93 -10.69 24.57 -18.48
CA LEU A 93 -9.71 23.66 -17.88
C LEU A 93 -9.04 22.74 -18.91
N GLY A 94 -9.45 22.77 -20.18
CA GLY A 94 -8.94 21.87 -21.22
C GLY A 94 -7.41 21.87 -21.33
N ASP A 95 -6.80 23.06 -21.31
CA ASP A 95 -5.34 23.21 -21.40
C ASP A 95 -4.61 22.81 -20.11
N VAL A 96 -5.26 22.94 -18.96
CA VAL A 96 -4.69 22.53 -17.66
C VAL A 96 -4.78 21.00 -17.49
N MET A 97 -5.88 20.42 -17.96
CA MET A 97 -6.21 19.00 -17.85
C MET A 97 -5.72 18.18 -19.05
N GLN A 98 -4.75 18.67 -19.82
CA GLN A 98 -4.10 17.89 -20.90
C GLN A 98 -3.48 16.58 -20.41
N TYR A 99 -3.20 16.49 -19.10
CA TYR A 99 -2.76 15.28 -18.40
C TYR A 99 -3.91 14.47 -17.80
N ASN A 100 -5.14 14.55 -18.34
CA ASN A 100 -6.25 13.75 -17.82
C ASN A 100 -5.95 12.25 -18.00
N LEU A 101 -5.47 11.62 -16.94
CA LEU A 101 -5.17 10.19 -16.92
C LEU A 101 -6.42 9.34 -16.67
N ALA A 102 -7.56 9.97 -16.36
CA ALA A 102 -8.82 9.30 -16.03
C ALA A 102 -9.49 8.72 -17.27
N VAL A 103 -8.86 7.72 -17.87
CA VAL A 103 -9.37 6.94 -19.02
C VAL A 103 -9.93 5.58 -18.61
N GLY A 104 -10.16 5.36 -17.31
CA GLY A 104 -10.55 4.08 -16.74
C GLY A 104 -9.35 3.17 -16.44
N GLY A 105 -9.56 1.86 -16.54
CA GLY A 105 -8.60 0.81 -16.19
C GLY A 105 -8.99 -0.03 -14.98
N SER A 106 -10.23 0.11 -14.48
CA SER A 106 -10.75 -0.70 -13.39
C SER A 106 -10.77 -2.19 -13.79
N CYS A 107 -10.26 -3.06 -12.93
CA CYS A 107 -10.09 -4.49 -13.20
C CYS A 107 -10.12 -5.30 -11.90
N ILE A 108 -10.18 -6.63 -12.02
CA ILE A 108 -10.07 -7.54 -10.87
C ILE A 108 -9.03 -8.61 -11.19
N VAL A 109 -8.11 -8.83 -10.25
CA VAL A 109 -7.01 -9.80 -10.37
C VAL A 109 -7.14 -10.84 -9.27
N ASN A 110 -6.98 -12.12 -9.60
CA ASN A 110 -6.96 -13.21 -8.62
C ASN A 110 -5.56 -13.39 -7.98
N PRO A 111 -5.44 -14.21 -6.92
CA PRO A 111 -4.16 -14.47 -6.23
C PRO A 111 -3.04 -15.03 -7.13
N SER A 112 -3.36 -15.56 -8.31
CA SER A 112 -2.36 -16.02 -9.29
C SER A 112 -1.86 -14.91 -10.22
N GLY A 113 -2.33 -13.66 -10.04
CA GLY A 113 -1.96 -12.52 -10.88
C GLY A 113 -2.67 -12.49 -12.23
N LEU A 114 -3.76 -13.26 -12.39
CA LEU A 114 -4.56 -13.31 -13.61
C LEU A 114 -5.77 -12.40 -13.47
N PHE A 115 -6.15 -11.74 -14.56
CA PHE A 115 -7.39 -10.97 -14.59
C PHE A 115 -8.60 -11.92 -14.53
N THR A 116 -9.45 -11.75 -13.52
CA THR A 116 -10.80 -12.32 -13.53
C THR A 116 -11.77 -11.39 -14.25
N ARG A 117 -11.46 -10.08 -14.24
CA ARG A 117 -12.05 -9.07 -15.10
C ARG A 117 -10.94 -8.21 -15.70
N GLU A 118 -10.91 -8.17 -17.03
CA GLU A 118 -10.00 -7.33 -17.79
C GLU A 118 -10.26 -5.83 -17.50
N PRO A 119 -9.25 -4.97 -17.65
CA PRO A 119 -9.40 -3.53 -17.50
C PRO A 119 -10.46 -2.94 -18.43
N VAL A 120 -11.36 -2.14 -17.87
CA VAL A 120 -12.39 -1.41 -18.61
C VAL A 120 -11.94 0.02 -18.86
N PHE A 121 -11.91 0.44 -20.12
CA PHE A 121 -11.44 1.76 -20.54
C PHE A 121 -12.53 2.56 -21.22
N GLU A 122 -12.42 3.89 -21.16
CA GLU A 122 -13.23 4.84 -21.94
C GLU A 122 -14.75 4.73 -21.74
N GLN A 123 -15.18 4.16 -20.61
CA GLN A 123 -16.58 4.08 -20.22
C GLN A 123 -16.74 3.96 -18.71
N GLU A 124 -17.87 4.42 -18.19
CA GLU A 124 -18.31 4.07 -16.85
C GLU A 124 -18.76 2.60 -16.81
N ALA A 125 -18.43 1.90 -15.73
CA ALA A 125 -18.80 0.49 -15.57
C ALA A 125 -18.85 0.08 -14.10
N ILE A 126 -19.72 -0.89 -13.81
CA ILE A 126 -19.66 -1.68 -12.58
C ILE A 126 -18.82 -2.92 -12.88
N VAL A 127 -17.59 -2.95 -12.40
CA VAL A 127 -16.70 -4.12 -12.53
C VAL A 127 -16.89 -5.02 -11.31
N TRP A 128 -17.28 -6.28 -11.55
CA TRP A 128 -17.52 -7.25 -10.49
C TRP A 128 -17.10 -8.67 -10.89
N ALA A 129 -16.75 -9.48 -9.91
CA ALA A 129 -16.43 -10.89 -10.06
C ALA A 129 -16.84 -11.66 -8.80
N GLU A 130 -17.11 -12.95 -8.94
CA GLU A 130 -17.22 -13.86 -7.80
C GLU A 130 -15.82 -14.20 -7.27
N VAL A 131 -15.68 -14.25 -5.96
CA VAL A 131 -14.41 -14.53 -5.28
C VAL A 131 -14.51 -15.85 -4.56
N ASP A 132 -13.70 -16.82 -4.97
CA ASP A 132 -13.54 -18.09 -4.26
C ASP A 132 -12.33 -18.05 -3.33
N GLN A 133 -12.57 -18.08 -2.02
CA GLN A 133 -11.51 -18.11 -1.01
C GLN A 133 -10.66 -19.40 -1.06
N ALA A 134 -11.13 -20.47 -1.71
CA ALA A 134 -10.31 -21.65 -1.96
C ALA A 134 -9.11 -21.34 -2.89
N GLU A 135 -9.27 -20.46 -3.89
CA GLU A 135 -8.16 -20.03 -4.75
C GLU A 135 -7.03 -19.39 -3.93
N ARG A 136 -7.40 -18.53 -2.97
CA ARG A 136 -6.43 -17.92 -2.07
C ARG A 136 -5.71 -18.96 -1.20
N ARG A 137 -6.43 -19.92 -0.63
CA ARG A 137 -5.80 -21.00 0.16
C ARG A 137 -4.83 -21.81 -0.67
N LEU A 138 -5.17 -22.12 -1.92
CA LEU A 138 -4.29 -22.80 -2.85
C LEU A 138 -3.05 -21.94 -3.16
N ALA A 139 -3.22 -20.65 -3.49
CA ALA A 139 -2.11 -19.75 -3.74
C ALA A 139 -1.13 -19.68 -2.54
N LYS A 140 -1.67 -19.52 -1.32
CA LYS A 140 -0.89 -19.55 -0.06
C LYS A 140 -0.19 -20.89 0.19
N ALA A 141 -0.71 -22.01 -0.31
CA ALA A 141 -0.05 -23.31 -0.21
C ALA A 141 1.14 -23.44 -1.17
N TYR A 142 1.08 -22.79 -2.34
CA TYR A 142 2.20 -22.73 -3.29
C TYR A 142 3.26 -21.71 -2.89
N PHE A 143 2.84 -20.53 -2.41
CA PHE A 143 3.72 -19.44 -2.03
C PHE A 143 3.06 -18.59 -0.93
N ASP A 144 3.73 -18.46 0.22
CA ASP A 144 3.33 -17.52 1.27
C ASP A 144 4.55 -16.72 1.75
N SER A 145 4.65 -15.49 1.25
CA SER A 145 5.76 -14.55 1.51
C SER A 145 5.97 -14.23 2.99
N VAL A 146 4.91 -14.34 3.81
CA VAL A 146 4.95 -14.09 5.25
C VAL A 146 4.72 -15.35 6.08
N GLY A 147 4.60 -16.50 5.41
CA GLY A 147 4.43 -17.83 6.01
C GLY A 147 5.65 -18.71 5.74
N HIS A 148 5.45 -19.82 5.03
CA HIS A 148 6.47 -20.86 4.87
C HIS A 148 7.64 -20.48 3.93
N TYR A 149 7.50 -19.44 3.09
CA TYR A 149 8.61 -18.87 2.32
C TYR A 149 9.36 -17.77 3.07
N ALA A 150 8.85 -17.32 4.23
CA ALA A 150 9.42 -16.21 4.95
C ALA A 150 10.80 -16.55 5.55
N ARG A 151 11.71 -15.57 5.53
CA ARG A 151 13.05 -15.67 6.09
C ARG A 151 13.20 -14.77 7.32
N TRP A 152 12.41 -15.07 8.35
CA TRP A 152 12.45 -14.34 9.63
C TRP A 152 13.79 -14.47 10.37
N ASP A 153 14.61 -15.45 9.97
CA ASP A 153 16.01 -15.58 10.36
C ASP A 153 16.93 -14.51 9.74
N LEU A 154 16.52 -13.87 8.63
CA LEU A 154 17.29 -12.84 7.93
C LEU A 154 16.70 -11.44 8.05
N LEU A 155 15.37 -11.33 8.03
CA LEU A 155 14.65 -10.07 7.88
C LEU A 155 13.57 -9.96 8.96
N GLN A 156 13.32 -8.73 9.40
CA GLN A 156 12.18 -8.38 10.25
C GLN A 156 11.56 -7.07 9.75
N LEU A 157 10.23 -6.96 9.83
CA LEU A 157 9.52 -5.71 9.57
C LEU A 157 8.96 -5.17 10.88
N VAL A 158 9.43 -3.99 11.29
CA VAL A 158 8.89 -3.27 12.45
C VAL A 158 7.85 -2.27 11.96
N ILE A 159 6.60 -2.49 12.31
CA ILE A 159 5.47 -1.62 11.94
C ILE A 159 5.21 -0.66 13.08
N ARG A 160 5.21 0.63 12.78
CA ARG A 160 4.79 1.66 13.74
C ARG A 160 3.26 1.74 13.75
N GLU A 161 2.66 1.48 14.90
CA GLU A 161 1.19 1.51 15.06
C GLU A 161 0.67 2.89 15.50
N GLU A 162 1.54 3.74 16.02
CA GLU A 162 1.20 5.08 16.47
C GLU A 162 1.27 6.11 15.33
N GLY A 163 0.37 7.10 15.38
CA GLY A 163 0.35 8.22 14.45
C GLY A 163 1.67 9.00 14.43
N TRP A 164 1.99 9.59 13.28
CA TRP A 164 3.14 10.49 13.18
C TRP A 164 2.79 11.87 13.74
N GLU A 165 3.40 12.21 14.87
CA GLU A 165 3.46 13.58 15.35
C GLU A 165 4.74 14.22 14.78
N PRO A 166 4.62 15.27 13.93
CA PRO A 166 5.77 15.90 13.28
C PRO A 166 6.75 16.55 14.24
N THR A 167 6.36 16.75 15.50
CA THR A 167 7.11 17.50 16.51
C THR A 167 7.39 16.70 17.77
N ARG A 168 7.18 15.37 17.79
CA ARG A 168 7.50 14.58 18.98
C ARG A 168 9.00 14.67 19.25
N PRO A 169 9.44 15.07 20.47
CA PRO A 169 10.85 15.04 20.80
C PRO A 169 11.36 13.60 20.65
N PRO A 170 12.57 13.38 20.13
CA PRO A 170 13.09 12.04 19.92
C PRO A 170 13.13 11.30 21.25
N GLU A 171 12.50 10.13 21.32
CA GLU A 171 12.69 9.25 22.47
C GLU A 171 14.18 8.90 22.60
N PRO A 172 14.74 8.94 23.82
CA PRO A 172 16.14 8.63 24.02
C PRO A 172 16.38 7.16 23.70
N SER A 173 17.25 6.89 22.72
CA SER A 173 17.54 5.51 22.34
C SER A 173 18.18 4.72 23.49
N PRO A 174 17.95 3.40 23.60
CA PRO A 174 18.57 2.58 24.65
C PRO A 174 20.10 2.62 24.65
N ALA A 175 20.73 2.91 23.50
CA ALA A 175 22.16 3.12 23.40
C ALA A 175 22.59 4.45 24.03
N ARG A 176 21.84 5.53 23.77
CA ARG A 176 22.08 6.85 24.38
C ARG A 176 21.81 6.84 25.88
N LEU A 177 20.80 6.10 26.34
CA LEU A 177 20.54 5.92 27.78
C LEU A 177 21.67 5.15 28.46
N ARG A 178 22.22 4.11 27.82
CA ARG A 178 23.41 3.40 28.31
C ARG A 178 24.65 4.28 28.38
N GLU A 179 24.94 5.00 27.30
CA GLU A 179 26.08 5.94 27.26
C GLU A 179 25.95 7.04 28.32
N ALA A 180 24.74 7.58 28.51
CA ALA A 180 24.48 8.58 29.56
C ALA A 180 24.57 7.98 30.96
N ALA A 181 24.06 6.77 31.18
CA ALA A 181 24.16 6.07 32.45
C ALA A 181 25.62 5.85 32.85
N GLU A 182 26.47 5.44 31.91
CA GLU A 182 27.91 5.30 32.11
C GLU A 182 28.59 6.66 32.35
N ARG A 183 28.32 7.66 31.49
CA ARG A 183 28.94 8.99 31.57
C ARG A 183 28.66 9.71 32.90
N TYR A 184 27.44 9.59 33.40
CA TYR A 184 26.99 10.26 34.62
C TYR A 184 26.97 9.35 35.85
N GLU A 185 27.49 8.13 35.74
CA GLU A 185 27.57 7.12 36.81
C GLU A 185 26.22 6.87 37.51
N VAL A 186 25.13 6.91 36.75
CA VAL A 186 23.78 6.63 37.23
C VAL A 186 23.32 5.25 36.76
N ARG A 187 22.51 4.58 37.58
CA ARG A 187 21.96 3.28 37.20
C ARG A 187 21.02 3.43 36.00
N LEU A 188 21.22 2.59 34.98
CA LEU A 188 20.43 2.60 33.75
C LEU A 188 18.93 2.47 34.00
N ASP A 189 18.52 1.56 34.89
CA ASP A 189 17.11 1.34 35.22
C ASP A 189 16.42 2.57 35.82
N ARG A 190 17.16 3.35 36.63
CA ARG A 190 16.65 4.63 37.15
C ARG A 190 16.58 5.72 36.08
N LEU A 191 17.57 5.76 35.19
CA LEU A 191 17.61 6.72 34.09
C LEU A 191 16.49 6.46 33.08
N GLU A 192 16.24 5.19 32.76
CA GLU A 192 15.10 4.75 31.95
C GLU A 192 13.78 5.14 32.60
N ALA A 193 13.57 4.84 33.88
CA ALA A 193 12.34 5.21 34.59
C ALA A 193 12.09 6.73 34.59
N LEU A 194 13.14 7.53 34.81
CA LEU A 194 13.06 9.00 34.78
C LEU A 194 12.76 9.54 33.38
N ALA A 195 13.39 8.99 32.34
CA ALA A 195 13.13 9.36 30.95
C ALA A 195 11.66 9.10 30.57
N HIS A 196 11.11 7.94 30.94
CA HIS A 196 9.69 7.62 30.73
C HIS A 196 8.73 8.49 31.55
N GLU A 197 9.13 8.93 32.75
CA GLU A 197 8.32 9.88 33.55
C GLU A 197 8.27 11.27 32.91
N ILE A 198 9.42 11.76 32.44
CA ILE A 198 9.52 13.06 31.76
C ILE A 198 8.75 13.04 30.45
N ALA A 199 8.88 11.98 29.64
CA ALA A 199 8.16 11.82 28.37
C ALA A 199 6.64 11.91 28.58
N ARG A 200 6.08 11.15 29.53
CA ARG A 200 4.64 11.21 29.87
C ARG A 200 4.17 12.58 30.36
N LYS A 201 5.00 13.32 31.08
CA LYS A 201 4.68 14.70 31.54
C LYS A 201 4.72 15.72 30.41
N LEU A 202 5.52 15.47 29.36
CA LEU A 202 5.56 16.31 28.17
C LEU A 202 4.39 16.03 27.23
N GLU A 203 3.90 14.79 27.18
CA GLU A 203 2.73 14.37 26.37
C GLU A 203 1.38 14.82 26.95
N SER A 204 1.32 15.21 28.22
CA SER A 204 0.10 15.65 28.92
C SER A 204 -0.08 17.18 28.95
N ARG A 205 0.71 17.93 28.17
CA ARG A 205 0.62 19.38 27.98
C ARG A 205 0.21 19.70 26.55
#